data_AF-A0A4P6LU91-F1
#
_entry.id   AF-A0A4P6LU91-F1
#
_cell.length_a   1.000
_cell.length_b   1.000
_cell.length_c   1.000
_cell.angle_alpha   90.00
_cell.angle_beta   90.00
_cell.angle_gamma   90.00
#
_symmetry.space_group_name_H-M   'P 1'
#
loop_
_entity.id
_entity.type
_entity.pdbx_description
1 polymer ?
#
loop_
_entity_poly.entity_id
_entity_poly.type
_entity_poly.pdbx_seq_one_letter_code
_entity_poly.pdbx_strand_id
1 'polypeptide(L)' 'MSGKMMKKDKGTFIVKIHECQNATWQGSVLWVEEQQEQYFRSALELLKLIDGAISGIEENIAEGGSHEEK' A
#
# COMPACT_ATOMS: atom_id res chain seq x y z
N MET A 1 22.98 18.19 -12.87
CA MET A 1 22.47 16.82 -13.05
C MET A 1 21.38 16.59 -12.02
N SER A 2 20.10 16.70 -12.42
CA SER A 2 18.99 16.42 -11.49
C SER A 2 18.93 14.92 -11.30
N GLY A 3 19.47 14.45 -10.18
CA GLY A 3 19.29 13.06 -9.74
C GLY A 3 17.80 12.88 -9.46
N LYS A 4 17.11 12.27 -10.41
CA LYS A 4 15.74 11.79 -10.24
C LYS A 4 15.78 10.88 -9.02
N MET A 5 15.29 11.36 -7.87
CA MET A 5 15.09 10.51 -6.70
C MET A 5 14.27 9.32 -7.18
N MET A 6 14.89 8.14 -7.13
CA MET A 6 14.18 6.90 -7.35
C MET A 6 13.14 6.85 -6.24
N LYS A 7 11.90 7.23 -6.56
CA LYS A 7 10.78 6.95 -5.68
C LYS A 7 10.87 5.45 -5.44
N LYS A 8 11.22 5.02 -4.23
CA LYS A 8 10.97 3.63 -3.84
C LYS A 8 9.50 3.43 -4.14
N ASP A 9 9.17 2.54 -5.07
CA ASP A 9 7.79 2.21 -5.43
C ASP A 9 7.15 1.55 -4.19
N LYS A 10 6.80 2.37 -3.20
CA LYS A 10 6.09 1.98 -2.00
C LYS A 10 4.63 1.79 -2.41
N GLY A 11 4.32 0.59 -2.89
CA GLY A 11 3.02 0.28 -3.48
C GLY A 11 2.99 -1.10 -4.12
N THR A 12 3.91 -1.99 -3.75
CA THR A 12 3.96 -3.34 -4.29
C THR A 12 3.17 -4.28 -3.39
N PHE A 13 2.11 -4.85 -3.95
CA PHE A 13 1.23 -5.77 -3.23
C PHE A 13 1.23 -7.13 -3.92
N ILE A 14 1.37 -8.19 -3.12
CA ILE A 14 1.16 -9.57 -3.58
C ILE A 14 -0.20 -10.02 -3.06
N VAL A 15 -1.13 -10.32 -3.96
CA VAL A 15 -2.48 -10.78 -3.62
C VAL A 15 -2.60 -12.28 -3.88
N LYS A 16 -2.98 -13.03 -2.84
CA LYS A 16 -3.31 -14.45 -2.93
C LYS A 16 -4.82 -14.61 -2.86
N ILE A 17 -5.44 -15.14 -3.90
CA ILE A 17 -6.87 -15.50 -3.90
C ILE A 17 -6.99 -16.93 -3.39
N HIS A 18 -7.70 -17.12 -2.28
CA HIS A 18 -7.94 -18.45 -1.72
C HIS A 18 -9.27 -19.00 -2.22
N GLU A 19 -10.30 -18.15 -2.23
CA GLU A 19 -11.67 -18.55 -2.53
C GLU A 19 -12.42 -17.44 -3.27
N CYS A 20 -13.48 -17.85 -3.96
CA CYS A 20 -14.43 -16.96 -4.63
C CYS A 20 -15.84 -17.31 -4.17
N GLN A 21 -16.28 -16.77 -3.04
CA GLN A 21 -17.63 -16.95 -2.51
C GLN A 21 -18.46 -15.67 -2.70
N ASN A 22 -19.78 -15.81 -2.86
CA ASN A 22 -20.72 -14.69 -3.01
C ASN A 22 -20.34 -13.71 -4.14
N ALA A 23 -19.82 -14.24 -5.24
CA ALA A 23 -19.32 -13.45 -6.37
C ALA A 23 -18.27 -12.39 -6.00
N THR A 24 -17.48 -12.64 -4.96
CA THR A 24 -16.35 -11.79 -4.57
C THR A 24 -15.14 -12.63 -4.14
N TRP A 25 -13.97 -12.01 -4.09
CA TRP A 25 -12.72 -12.67 -3.72
C TRP A 25 -12.50 -12.67 -2.21
N GLN A 26 -11.91 -13.75 -1.71
CA GLN A 26 -11.39 -13.87 -0.35
C GLN A 26 -9.95 -14.38 -0.42
N GLY A 27 -9.10 -13.87 0.47
CA GLY A 27 -7.69 -14.18 0.40
C GLY A 27 -6.83 -13.35 1.33
N SER A 28 -5.56 -13.20 0.97
CA SER A 28 -4.60 -12.34 1.66
C SER A 28 -3.88 -11.40 0.72
N VAL A 29 -3.44 -10.26 1.25
CA VAL A 29 -2.60 -9.27 0.59
C VAL A 29 -1.37 -9.01 1.44
N LEU A 30 -0.19 -9.14 0.83
CA LEU A 30 1.10 -8.82 1.42
C LEU A 30 1.59 -7.49 0.84
N TRP A 31 1.78 -6.49 1.70
CA TRP A 31 2.52 -5.29 1.35
C TRP A 31 4.02 -5.61 1.43
N VAL A 32 4.69 -5.61 0.27
CA VAL A 32 6.07 -6.11 0.15
C VAL A 32 7.05 -5.24 0.92
N GLU A 33 6.88 -3.92 0.90
CA GLU A 33 7.83 -3.00 1.54
C GLU A 33 7.78 -3.08 3.09
N GLU A 34 6.60 -3.26 3.67
CA GLU A 34 6.43 -3.37 5.13
C GLU A 34 6.39 -4.83 5.62
N GLN A 35 6.45 -5.81 4.70
CA GLN A 35 6.26 -7.23 4.97
C GLN A 35 5.00 -7.54 5.80
N GLN A 36 3.93 -6.76 5.60
CA GLN A 36 2.67 -6.93 6.31
C GLN A 36 1.66 -7.69 5.47
N GLU A 37 1.21 -8.85 5.96
CA GLU A 37 0.15 -9.65 5.36
C GLU A 37 -1.16 -9.46 6.11
N GLN A 38 -2.25 -9.19 5.36
CA GLN A 38 -3.59 -9.03 5.90
C GLN A 38 -4.60 -9.83 5.07
N TYR A 39 -5.62 -10.36 5.74
CA TYR A 39 -6.69 -11.11 5.09
C TYR A 39 -7.84 -10.19 4.69
N PHE A 40 -8.47 -10.47 3.55
CA PHE A 40 -9.68 -9.80 3.11
C PHE A 40 -10.79 -10.81 2.84
N ARG A 41 -12.03 -10.42 3.11
CA ARG A 41 -13.26 -11.21 2.95
C ARG A 41 -14.10 -10.76 1.74
N SER A 42 -13.68 -9.69 1.07
CA SER A 42 -14.27 -9.21 -0.18
C SER A 42 -13.30 -8.37 -0.99
N ALA A 43 -13.61 -8.16 -2.27
CA ALA A 43 -12.88 -7.23 -3.13
C ALA A 43 -12.87 -5.79 -2.58
N LEU A 44 -13.96 -5.34 -1.94
CA LEU A 44 -14.03 -4.01 -1.34
C LEU A 44 -13.07 -3.86 -0.15
N GLU A 45 -12.97 -4.91 0.67
CA GLU A 45 -12.05 -4.91 1.81
C GLU A 45 -10.59 -4.91 1.35
N LEU A 46 -10.25 -5.67 0.30
CA LEU A 46 -8.93 -5.61 -0.34
C LEU A 46 -8.59 -4.17 -0.77
N LEU A 47 -9.52 -3.47 -1.44
CA LEU A 47 -9.30 -2.09 -1.87
C LEU A 47 -9.07 -1.15 -0.68
N LYS A 48 -9.82 -1.31 0.42
CA LYS A 48 -9.61 -0.51 1.64
C LYS A 48 -8.24 -0.76 2.28
N LEU A 49 -7.76 -2.00 2.27
CA LEU A 49 -6.43 -2.34 2.79
C LEU A 49 -5.32 -1.68 1.97
N ILE A 50 -5.44 -1.71 0.65
CA ILE A 50 -4.48 -1.06 -0.27
C ILE A 50 -4.54 0.47 -0.10
N ASP A 51 -5.74 1.05 -0.06
CA ASP A 51 -5.95 2.49 0.10
C ASP A 51 -5.39 3.01 1.44
N GLY A 52 -5.60 2.27 2.53
CA GLY A 52 -5.02 2.59 3.84
C GLY A 52 -3.50 2.50 3.85
N ALA A 53 -2.91 1.50 3.19
CA ALA A 53 -1.46 1.38 3.07
C ALA A 53 -0.86 2.55 2.27
N ILE A 54 -1.48 2.94 1.16
CA ILE A 54 -1.02 4.05 0.30
C ILE A 54 -1.20 5.41 0.99
N SER A 55 -2.33 5.64 1.65
CA SER A 55 -2.59 6.89 2.36
C SER A 55 -1.54 7.12 3.47
N GLY A 56 -1.16 6.07 4.20
CA GLY A 56 -0.06 6.13 5.16
C GLY A 56 1.30 6.40 4.51
N ILE A 57 1.52 5.99 3.26
CA ILE A 57 2.75 6.32 2.51
C ILE A 57 2.80 7.81 2.17
N GLU A 58 1.69 8.41 1.77
CA GLU A 58 1.63 9.83 1.38
C GLU A 58 1.93 10.76 2.56
N GLU A 59 1.42 10.46 3.76
CA GLU A 59 1.74 11.21 4.98
C GLU A 59 3.24 11.19 5.31
N ASN A 60 3.88 10.02 5.20
CA ASN A 60 5.32 9.86 5.44
C ASN A 60 6.21 10.58 4.41
N ILE A 61 5.69 10.88 3.21
CA ILE A 61 6.42 11.64 2.18
C ILE A 61 6.26 13.15 2.40
N ALA A 62 5.13 13.59 2.95
CA ALA A 62 4.83 15.00 3.19
C ALA A 62 5.68 15.62 4.32
N GLU A 63 6.09 14.85 5.33
CA GLU A 63 6.92 15.34 6.45
C GLU A 63 8.42 15.52 6.11
N GLY A 64 8.85 15.22 4.88
CA GLY A 64 10.22 15.43 4.41
C GLY A 64 10.54 16.86 3.93
N GLY A 65 9.58 17.80 4.01
CA GLY A 65 9.76 19.20 3.65
C GLY A 65 10.53 19.97 4.72
N SER A 66 11.83 20.16 4.49
CA SER A 66 12.73 20.99 5.29
C SER A 66 12.13 22.35 5.66
N HIS A 67 11.75 22.51 6.93
CA HIS A 67 11.51 23.83 7.52
C HIS A 67 12.87 24.45 7.85
N GLU A 68 13.44 25.17 6.89
CA GLU A 68 14.47 26.17 7.12
C GLU A 68 13.97 27.47 6.48
N GLU A 69 13.47 28.39 7.28
CA GLU A 69 13.55 29.81 6.94
C GLU A 69 13.73 30.66 8.20
N LYS A 70 14.57 31.66 8.02
CA LYS A 70 15.39 32.38 9.03
C LYS A 70 14.62 33.35 9.90
#